data_AF-A0A645B8R3-F1
#
_entry.id   AF-A0A645B8R3-F1
#
_cell.length_a   1.000
_cell.length_b   1.000
_cell.length_c   1.000
_cell.angle_alpha   90.00
_cell.angle_beta   90.00
_cell.angle_gamma   90.00
#
_symmetry.space_group_name_H-M   'P 1'
#
loop_
_entity.id
_entity.type
_entity.pdbx_description
1 polymer ?
#
loop_
_entity_poly.entity_id
_entity_poly.type
_entity_poly.pdbx_seq_one_letter_code
_entity_poly.pdbx_strand_id
1 'polypeptide(L)'
;MAEGKPLISRVTTVTGCVKEPDNLLLRIGTSVSDAVENCGGYTKTPGKIFFGGSMTGSCVPNDTVSVTKANNGIVVYDEADAKMPEENPCIRCGRCVYACPVSLNPMAMKQVYELGKLDDMEIKLHVMDCILCGACSYICPARQYLTPVFKDAKDIIAARRASK
;
A
#
# COMPACT_ATOMS: atom_id res chain seq x y z
N MET A 1 4.34 13.42 -22.73
CA MET A 1 3.69 14.74 -22.64
C MET A 1 3.45 15.21 -24.06
N ALA A 2 2.27 14.97 -24.64
CA ALA A 2 2.07 15.06 -26.09
C ALA A 2 1.48 16.40 -26.60
N GLU A 3 0.94 17.26 -25.73
CA GLU A 3 0.18 18.47 -26.17
C GLU A 3 0.38 19.74 -25.32
N GLY A 4 1.35 19.78 -24.41
CA GLY A 4 1.56 20.95 -23.52
C GLY A 4 0.42 21.25 -22.53
N LYS A 5 -0.62 20.42 -22.49
CA LYS A 5 -1.73 20.52 -21.55
C LYS A 5 -1.33 19.99 -20.16
N PRO A 6 -1.78 20.62 -19.06
CA PRO A 6 -1.62 20.05 -17.71
C PRO A 6 -2.37 18.71 -17.61
N LEU A 7 -1.96 17.86 -16.67
CA LEU A 7 -2.63 16.58 -16.43
C LEU A 7 -4.02 16.87 -15.83
N ILE A 8 -5.05 16.85 -16.68
CA ILE A 8 -6.45 17.15 -16.32
C ILE A 8 -7.30 15.89 -16.16
N SER A 9 -6.88 14.79 -16.77
CA SER A 9 -7.55 13.49 -16.69
C SER A 9 -6.53 12.37 -16.71
N ARG A 10 -6.92 11.24 -16.12
CA ARG A 10 -6.09 10.04 -16.03
C ARG A 10 -6.96 8.80 -16.12
N VAL A 11 -6.47 7.80 -16.85
CA VAL A 11 -7.08 6.47 -16.85
C VAL A 11 -6.88 5.85 -15.48
N THR A 12 -7.98 5.51 -14.83
CA THR A 12 -8.03 4.92 -13.49
C THR A 12 -8.81 3.62 -13.57
N THR A 13 -8.17 2.52 -13.17
CA THR A 13 -8.81 1.21 -13.12
C THR A 13 -9.66 1.10 -11.86
N VAL A 14 -10.96 0.86 -11.99
CA VAL A 14 -11.85 0.59 -10.85
C VAL A 14 -12.11 -0.92 -10.80
N THR A 15 -11.75 -1.57 -9.68
CA THR A 15 -11.84 -3.03 -9.57
C THR A 15 -12.12 -3.49 -8.13
N GLY A 16 -12.48 -4.77 -7.98
CA GLY A 16 -12.83 -5.41 -6.72
C GLY A 16 -14.35 -5.56 -6.55
N CYS A 17 -14.90 -5.05 -5.46
CA CYS A 17 -16.33 -5.16 -5.11
C CYS A 17 -17.22 -4.18 -5.89
N VAL A 18 -17.04 -4.10 -7.20
CA VAL A 18 -17.83 -3.29 -8.13
C VAL A 18 -18.54 -4.19 -9.14
N LYS A 19 -19.71 -3.77 -9.62
CA LYS A 19 -20.53 -4.60 -10.50
C LYS A 19 -19.86 -4.83 -11.86
N GLU A 20 -19.33 -3.78 -12.46
CA GLU A 20 -18.66 -3.81 -13.76
C GLU A 20 -17.26 -3.18 -13.64
N PRO A 21 -16.21 -3.97 -13.36
CA PRO A 21 -14.85 -3.44 -13.26
C PRO A 21 -14.36 -2.96 -14.63
N ASP A 22 -13.92 -1.71 -14.71
CA ASP A 22 -13.50 -1.08 -15.97
C ASP A 22 -12.37 -0.05 -15.76
N ASN A 23 -11.75 0.36 -16.87
CA ASN A 23 -10.75 1.41 -16.92
C ASN A 23 -11.40 2.72 -17.37
N LEU A 24 -11.65 3.62 -16.41
CA LEU A 24 -12.33 4.87 -16.67
C LEU A 24 -11.34 6.02 -16.88
N LEU A 25 -11.61 6.89 -17.86
CA LEU A 25 -10.90 8.15 -18.02
C LEU A 25 -11.52 9.22 -17.10
N LEU A 26 -11.02 9.31 -15.86
CA LEU A 26 -11.56 10.22 -14.86
C LEU A 26 -10.87 11.59 -14.90
N ARG A 27 -11.61 12.64 -14.54
CA ARG A 27 -11.04 13.96 -14.26
C ARG A 27 -10.35 13.95 -12.90
N ILE A 28 -9.24 14.67 -12.79
CA ILE A 28 -8.64 14.90 -11.49
C ILE A 28 -9.62 15.76 -10.67
N GLY A 29 -10.00 15.27 -9.49
CA GLY A 29 -11.02 15.87 -8.63
C GLY A 29 -12.32 15.06 -8.52
N THR A 30 -12.61 14.13 -9.44
CA THR A 30 -13.81 13.26 -9.38
C THR A 30 -13.81 12.45 -8.08
N SER A 31 -14.95 12.35 -7.40
CA SER A 31 -15.05 11.56 -6.17
C SER A 31 -14.96 10.06 -6.47
N VAL A 32 -14.55 9.25 -5.48
CA VAL A 32 -14.56 7.78 -5.67
C VAL A 32 -15.98 7.26 -5.77
N SER A 33 -16.94 7.85 -5.05
CA SER A 33 -18.36 7.53 -5.17
C SER A 33 -18.84 7.63 -6.63
N ASP A 34 -18.59 8.77 -7.28
CA ASP A 34 -18.97 8.97 -8.69
C ASP A 34 -18.29 7.95 -9.61
N ALA A 35 -17.02 7.65 -9.36
CA ALA A 35 -16.27 6.68 -10.16
C ALA A 35 -16.85 5.26 -10.03
N VAL A 36 -17.28 4.87 -8.83
CA VAL A 36 -17.88 3.56 -8.59
C VAL A 36 -19.32 3.50 -9.09
N GLU A 37 -20.08 4.58 -9.00
CA GLU A 37 -21.43 4.66 -9.58
C GLU A 37 -21.42 4.45 -11.10
N ASN A 38 -20.40 4.99 -11.79
CA ASN A 38 -20.20 4.74 -13.22
C ASN A 38 -19.89 3.27 -13.54
N CYS A 39 -19.36 2.50 -12.59
CA CYS A 39 -19.13 1.06 -12.69
C CYS A 39 -20.34 0.21 -12.25
N GLY A 40 -21.52 0.82 -12.13
CA GLY A 40 -22.75 0.12 -11.73
C GLY A 40 -22.91 -0.08 -10.22
N GLY A 41 -22.12 0.62 -9.41
CA GLY A 41 -22.20 0.61 -7.95
C GLY A 41 -21.48 -0.57 -7.28
N TYR A 42 -21.60 -0.62 -5.95
CA TYR A 42 -21.01 -1.69 -5.14
C TYR A 42 -21.85 -2.97 -5.19
N THR A 43 -21.20 -4.12 -5.33
CA THR A 43 -21.89 -5.42 -5.32
C THR A 43 -22.19 -5.91 -3.90
N LYS A 44 -21.29 -5.62 -2.95
CA LYS A 44 -21.44 -5.91 -1.51
C LYS A 44 -21.01 -4.68 -0.69
N THR A 45 -21.19 -4.74 0.62
CA THR A 45 -20.72 -3.71 1.55
C THR A 45 -19.20 -3.50 1.40
N PRO A 46 -18.74 -2.29 1.05
CA PRO A 46 -17.32 -2.00 0.93
C PRO A 46 -16.68 -2.01 2.32
N GLY A 47 -15.65 -2.82 2.51
CA GLY A 47 -14.88 -2.88 3.74
C GLY A 47 -13.72 -1.89 3.76
N LYS A 48 -12.89 -1.89 2.70
CA LYS A 48 -11.74 -0.99 2.55
C LYS A 48 -11.57 -0.55 1.11
N ILE A 49 -11.27 0.71 0.90
CA ILE A 49 -10.99 1.30 -0.42
C ILE A 49 -9.51 1.67 -0.49
N PHE A 50 -8.81 1.17 -1.50
CA PHE A 50 -7.42 1.48 -1.75
C PHE A 50 -7.27 2.36 -2.98
N PHE A 51 -6.52 3.45 -2.81
CA PHE A 51 -6.05 4.29 -3.90
C PHE A 51 -4.69 3.80 -4.38
N GLY A 52 -4.62 3.39 -5.64
CA GLY A 52 -3.45 2.78 -6.25
C GLY A 52 -3.67 1.28 -6.47
N GLY A 53 -2.60 0.49 -6.36
CA GLY A 53 -2.68 -0.96 -6.46
C GLY A 53 -3.03 -1.62 -5.13
N SER A 54 -3.38 -2.90 -5.17
CA SER A 54 -3.64 -3.72 -3.98
C SER A 54 -2.48 -3.77 -2.98
N MET A 55 -1.24 -3.66 -3.48
CA MET A 55 -0.02 -3.83 -2.69
C MET A 55 0.61 -2.52 -2.21
N THR A 56 0.58 -1.49 -3.05
CA THR A 56 1.25 -0.19 -2.78
C THR A 56 0.27 0.95 -2.56
N GLY A 57 -1.04 0.67 -2.67
CA GLY A 57 -2.07 1.66 -2.52
C GLY A 57 -2.24 2.13 -1.08
N SER A 58 -2.68 3.37 -0.93
CA SER A 58 -3.06 3.92 0.36
C SER A 58 -4.53 3.59 0.64
N CYS A 59 -4.82 3.06 1.83
CA CYS A 59 -6.19 2.90 2.28
C CYS A 59 -6.79 4.27 2.55
N VAL A 60 -7.95 4.56 1.97
CA VAL A 60 -8.65 5.81 2.20
C VAL A 60 -9.78 5.62 3.20
N PRO A 61 -10.04 6.64 4.05
CA PRO A 61 -11.07 6.55 5.08
C PRO A 61 -12.51 6.52 4.52
N ASN A 62 -12.81 7.28 3.46
CA ASN A 62 -14.18 7.45 2.94
C ASN A 62 -14.20 7.49 1.40
N ASP A 63 -15.33 7.13 0.80
CA ASP A 63 -15.58 7.19 -0.65
C ASP A 63 -15.69 8.63 -1.21
N THR A 64 -15.79 9.63 -0.34
CA THR A 64 -15.86 11.05 -0.73
C THR A 64 -14.53 11.64 -1.17
N VAL A 65 -13.42 10.89 -1.06
CA VAL A 65 -12.10 11.37 -1.46
C VAL A 65 -12.00 11.45 -2.98
N SER A 66 -11.40 12.54 -3.45
CA SER A 66 -11.21 12.79 -4.87
C SER A 66 -10.03 12.04 -5.47
N VAL A 67 -10.18 11.67 -6.74
CA VAL A 67 -9.11 11.15 -7.58
C VAL A 67 -8.07 12.23 -7.81
N THR A 68 -6.79 11.91 -7.59
CA THR A 68 -5.67 12.85 -7.72
C THR A 68 -4.83 12.54 -8.98
N LYS A 69 -3.60 13.08 -9.07
CA LYS A 69 -2.67 12.68 -10.14
C LYS A 69 -1.95 11.36 -9.86
N ALA A 70 -1.89 10.95 -8.59
CA ALA A 70 -1.02 9.88 -8.12
C ALA A 70 -1.71 8.50 -8.11
N ASN A 71 -3.03 8.48 -8.25
CA ASN A 71 -3.83 7.27 -8.24
C ASN A 71 -4.10 6.79 -9.67
N ASN A 72 -3.73 5.54 -9.93
CA ASN A 72 -3.94 4.89 -11.22
C ASN A 72 -5.02 3.80 -11.12
N GLY A 73 -5.44 3.46 -9.91
CA GLY A 73 -6.43 2.45 -9.64
C GLY A 73 -7.19 2.77 -8.36
N ILE A 74 -8.42 2.28 -8.30
CA ILE A 74 -9.29 2.26 -7.14
C ILE A 74 -9.66 0.80 -6.95
N VAL A 75 -9.20 0.21 -5.85
CA VAL A 75 -9.49 -1.19 -5.51
C VAL A 75 -10.42 -1.19 -4.30
N VAL A 76 -11.63 -1.70 -4.48
CA VAL A 76 -12.63 -1.82 -3.43
C VAL A 76 -12.64 -3.25 -2.91
N TYR A 77 -12.33 -3.47 -1.64
CA TYR A 77 -12.45 -4.77 -0.98
C TYR A 77 -13.78 -4.91 -0.26
N ASP A 78 -14.31 -6.13 -0.21
CA ASP A 78 -15.45 -6.45 0.65
C ASP A 78 -15.02 -6.60 2.12
N GLU A 79 -15.98 -6.71 3.03
CA GLU A 79 -15.67 -6.88 4.47
C GLU A 79 -14.89 -8.16 4.80
N ALA A 80 -15.00 -9.21 3.96
CA ALA A 80 -14.29 -10.46 4.17
C ALA A 80 -12.81 -10.31 3.85
N ASP A 81 -12.49 -9.72 2.70
CA ASP A 81 -11.12 -9.49 2.23
C ASP A 81 -10.44 -8.30 2.95
N ALA A 82 -11.22 -7.37 3.50
CA ALA A 82 -10.70 -6.25 4.27
C ALA A 82 -10.10 -6.67 5.62
N LYS A 83 -10.43 -7.86 6.14
CA LYS A 83 -9.91 -8.34 7.43
C LYS A 83 -8.43 -8.68 7.30
N MET A 84 -7.60 -7.94 8.03
CA MET A 84 -6.19 -8.28 8.16
C MET A 84 -6.08 -9.57 8.98
N PRO A 85 -5.37 -10.57 8.45
CA PRO A 85 -5.24 -11.83 9.16
C PRO A 85 -4.26 -11.72 10.32
N GLU A 86 -4.53 -12.43 11.41
CA GLU A 86 -3.70 -12.35 12.62
C GLU A 86 -2.24 -12.77 12.38
N GLU A 87 -1.35 -12.06 13.06
CA GLU A 87 0.07 -12.35 13.03
C GLU A 87 0.36 -13.60 13.86
N ASN A 88 1.04 -14.57 13.25
CA ASN A 88 1.50 -15.78 13.92
C ASN A 88 3.01 -15.72 14.17
N PRO A 89 3.56 -16.48 15.14
CA PRO A 89 4.99 -16.52 15.40
C PRO A 89 5.82 -16.89 14.16
N CYS A 90 6.95 -16.20 13.97
CA CYS A 90 7.84 -16.45 12.83
C CYS A 90 8.51 -17.83 12.91
N ILE A 91 8.30 -18.66 11.88
CA ILE A 91 8.90 -20.01 11.76
C ILE A 91 10.28 -20.03 11.09
N ARG A 92 10.89 -18.86 10.84
CA ARG A 92 12.24 -18.71 10.25
C ARG A 92 12.44 -19.40 8.89
N CYS A 93 11.41 -19.43 8.05
CA CYS A 93 11.45 -20.08 6.73
C CYS A 93 12.29 -19.37 5.65
N GLY A 94 12.73 -18.12 5.87
CA GLY A 94 13.57 -17.36 4.92
C GLY A 94 12.86 -16.80 3.67
N ARG A 95 11.59 -17.13 3.42
CA ARG A 95 10.85 -16.69 2.21
C ARG A 95 10.81 -15.17 2.01
N CYS A 96 10.78 -14.40 3.09
CA CYS A 96 10.77 -12.94 3.03
C CYS A 96 12.05 -12.35 2.44
N VAL A 97 13.20 -13.02 2.62
CA VAL A 97 14.49 -12.61 2.06
C VAL A 97 14.51 -12.89 0.55
N TYR A 98 14.10 -14.09 0.14
CA TYR A 98 14.06 -14.48 -1.27
C TYR A 98 13.08 -13.64 -2.11
N ALA A 99 11.95 -13.21 -1.54
CA ALA A 99 10.98 -12.40 -2.24
C ALA A 99 11.36 -10.91 -2.30
N CYS A 100 12.41 -10.47 -1.61
CA CYS A 100 12.78 -9.06 -1.55
C CYS A 100 13.51 -8.64 -2.84
N PRO A 101 12.95 -7.71 -3.65
CA PRO A 101 13.59 -7.28 -4.89
C PRO A 101 14.88 -6.49 -4.67
N VAL A 102 15.06 -5.91 -3.47
CA VAL A 102 16.25 -5.14 -3.06
C VAL A 102 17.19 -5.94 -2.15
N SER A 103 16.96 -7.25 -2.00
CA SER A 103 17.82 -8.16 -1.22
C SER A 103 18.09 -7.75 0.23
N LEU A 104 17.11 -7.11 0.88
CA LEU A 104 17.16 -6.81 2.32
C LEU A 104 16.79 -8.04 3.16
N ASN A 105 17.02 -7.95 4.48
CA ASN A 105 16.55 -8.95 5.45
C ASN A 105 15.37 -8.42 6.28
N PRO A 106 14.11 -8.64 5.83
CA PRO A 106 12.94 -8.04 6.46
C PRO A 106 12.75 -8.48 7.92
N MET A 107 13.01 -9.76 8.23
CA MET A 107 12.77 -10.27 9.57
C MET A 107 13.74 -9.68 10.58
N ALA A 108 15.02 -9.55 10.22
CA ALA A 108 16.00 -8.90 11.08
C ALA A 108 15.64 -7.42 11.32
N MET A 109 15.16 -6.73 10.28
CA MET A 109 14.69 -5.34 10.40
C MET A 109 13.55 -5.20 11.39
N LYS A 110 12.55 -6.08 11.32
CA LYS A 110 11.42 -6.06 12.26
C LYS A 110 11.90 -6.32 13.70
N GLN A 111 12.80 -7.28 13.91
CA GLN A 111 13.33 -7.57 15.26
C GLN A 111 14.10 -6.38 15.85
N VAL A 112 14.94 -5.72 15.06
CA VAL A 112 15.71 -4.54 15.51
C VAL A 112 14.78 -3.37 15.82
N TYR A 113 13.72 -3.21 15.03
CA TYR A 113 12.67 -2.22 15.29
C TYR A 113 11.92 -2.49 16.60
N GLU A 114 11.51 -3.74 16.85
CA GLU A 114 10.85 -4.15 18.11
C GLU A 114 11.74 -3.93 19.34
N LEU A 115 13.06 -4.02 19.17
CA LEU A 115 14.05 -3.71 20.21
C LEU A 115 14.31 -2.20 20.37
N GLY A 116 13.67 -1.34 19.58
CA GLY A 116 13.81 0.12 19.63
C GLY A 116 15.13 0.65 19.06
N LYS A 117 15.92 -0.19 18.38
CA LYS A 117 17.27 0.17 17.90
C LYS A 117 17.23 0.73 16.47
N LEU A 118 16.60 1.89 16.30
CA LEU A 118 16.40 2.51 14.99
C LEU A 118 17.71 2.87 14.28
N ASP A 119 18.75 3.25 15.01
CA ASP A 119 20.07 3.57 14.42
C ASP A 119 20.74 2.32 13.80
N ASP A 120 20.59 1.16 14.45
CA ASP A 120 21.07 -0.11 13.90
C ASP A 120 20.26 -0.49 12.65
N MET A 121 18.96 -0.21 12.64
CA MET A 121 18.09 -0.46 11.50
C MET A 121 18.46 0.40 10.28
N GLU A 122 18.85 1.65 10.53
CA GLU A 122 19.31 2.59 9.50
C GLU A 122 20.69 2.22 8.96
N ILE A 123 21.67 2.05 9.85
CA ILE A 123 23.08 1.92 9.48
C ILE A 123 23.43 0.50 9.04
N LYS A 124 22.94 -0.53 9.76
CA LYS A 124 23.32 -1.93 9.52
C LYS A 124 22.37 -2.66 8.58
N LEU A 125 21.09 -2.28 8.58
CA LEU A 125 20.05 -2.97 7.81
C LEU A 125 19.50 -2.13 6.66
N HIS A 126 20.02 -0.92 6.44
CA HIS A 126 19.72 -0.07 5.29
C HIS A 126 18.21 0.08 5.03
N VAL A 127 17.41 0.27 6.09
CA VAL A 127 15.94 0.38 5.96
C VAL A 127 15.51 1.44 4.95
N MET A 128 16.30 2.49 4.77
CA MET A 128 16.02 3.57 3.81
C MET A 128 15.97 3.10 2.35
N ASP A 129 16.60 1.98 2.01
CA ASP A 129 16.60 1.41 0.66
C ASP A 129 15.33 0.58 0.37
N CYS A 130 14.53 0.26 1.38
CA CYS A 130 13.31 -0.50 1.22
C CYS A 130 12.25 0.27 0.40
N ILE A 131 11.85 -0.23 -0.76
CA ILE A 131 10.86 0.43 -1.64
C ILE A 131 9.38 0.24 -1.21
N LEU A 132 9.13 -0.33 -0.02
CA LEU A 132 7.78 -0.56 0.52
C LEU A 132 6.83 -1.35 -0.42
N CYS A 133 7.37 -2.32 -1.17
CA CYS A 133 6.60 -3.09 -2.15
C CYS A 133 5.63 -4.13 -1.55
N GLY A 134 5.72 -4.46 -0.25
CA GLY A 134 4.78 -5.40 0.40
C GLY A 134 5.06 -6.89 0.17
N ALA A 135 5.95 -7.27 -0.75
CA ALA A 135 6.17 -8.67 -1.14
C ALA A 135 6.56 -9.59 0.04
N CYS A 136 7.38 -9.08 0.96
CA CYS A 136 7.85 -9.83 2.13
C CYS A 136 6.72 -10.16 3.13
N SER A 137 5.76 -9.24 3.33
CA SER A 137 4.58 -9.46 4.17
C SER A 137 3.62 -10.45 3.52
N TYR A 138 3.42 -10.33 2.20
CA TYR A 138 2.48 -11.17 1.46
C TYR A 138 2.90 -12.65 1.40
N ILE A 139 4.18 -12.93 1.13
CA ILE A 139 4.68 -14.32 1.02
C ILE A 139 4.85 -15.01 2.38
N CYS A 140 4.77 -14.26 3.48
CA CYS A 140 5.05 -14.78 4.81
C CYS A 140 3.95 -15.76 5.25
N PRO A 141 4.25 -17.04 5.51
CA PRO A 141 3.24 -17.99 5.97
C PRO A 141 2.70 -17.63 7.36
N ALA A 142 3.53 -16.96 8.18
CA ALA A 142 3.16 -16.47 9.50
C ALA A 142 2.46 -15.10 9.47
N ARG A 143 2.25 -14.52 8.27
CA ARG A 143 1.56 -13.24 8.04
C ARG A 143 2.11 -12.09 8.89
N GLN A 144 3.44 -12.05 9.01
CA GLN A 144 4.16 -11.01 9.75
C GLN A 144 3.97 -9.63 9.12
N TYR A 145 3.61 -8.63 9.94
CA TYR A 145 3.39 -7.25 9.52
C TYR A 145 4.70 -6.47 9.29
N LEU A 146 5.52 -6.94 8.35
CA LEU A 146 6.82 -6.36 8.03
C LEU A 146 6.74 -4.97 7.39
N THR A 147 5.87 -4.79 6.38
CA THR A 147 5.81 -3.56 5.58
C THR A 147 5.35 -2.33 6.37
N PRO A 148 4.29 -2.41 7.21
CA PRO A 148 3.89 -1.28 8.07
C PRO A 148 5.01 -0.84 9.01
N VAL A 149 5.73 -1.79 9.61
CA VAL A 149 6.88 -1.53 10.49
C VAL A 149 7.98 -0.77 9.76
N PHE A 150 8.30 -1.15 8.52
CA PHE A 150 9.34 -0.44 7.75
C PHE A 150 8.91 0.96 7.35
N LYS A 151 7.63 1.16 7.05
CA LYS A 151 7.09 2.49 6.75
C LYS A 151 7.23 3.40 7.98
N ASP A 152 6.78 2.92 9.14
CA ASP A 152 6.88 3.69 10.38
C ASP A 152 8.34 4.01 10.75
N ALA A 153 9.24 3.02 10.65
CA ALA A 153 10.66 3.24 10.88
C ALA A 153 11.26 4.31 9.96
N LYS A 154 10.91 4.29 8.67
CA LYS A 154 11.33 5.31 7.70
C LYS A 154 10.81 6.69 8.05
N ASP A 155 9.53 6.80 8.44
CA ASP A 155 8.91 8.07 8.79
C ASP A 155 9.58 8.67 10.05
N ILE A 156 9.89 7.85 11.05
CA ILE A 156 10.62 8.29 12.26
C ILE A 156 12.05 8.74 11.91
N ILE A 157 12.78 7.97 11.11
CA ILE A 157 14.16 8.31 10.71
C ILE A 157 14.16 9.61 9.87
N ALA A 158 13.21 9.75 8.95
CA ALA A 158 13.07 10.96 8.14
C ALA A 158 12.77 12.20 9.01
N ALA A 159 11.88 12.09 9.99
CA ALA A 159 11.57 13.17 10.93
C ALA A 159 12.81 13.56 11.77
N ARG A 160 13.60 12.59 12.24
CA ARG A 160 14.86 12.83 12.96
C ARG A 160 15.89 13.57 12.10
N ARG A 161 16.01 13.21 10.82
CA ARG A 161 16.91 13.88 9.87
C ARG A 161 16.48 15.31 9.57
N ALA A 162 15.18 15.58 9.48
CA ALA A 162 14.65 16.92 9.25
C ALA A 162 14.79 17.87 10.45
N SER A 163 14.98 17.32 11.67
CA SER A 163 15.16 18.09 12.90
C SER A 163 16.64 18.39 13.23
N LYS A 164 17.58 17.89 12.42
CA LYS A 164 19.02 18.18 12.51
C LYS A 164 19.41 19.24 11.48
#